data_AF-A0A967E8N5-F1
#
_entry.id   AF-A0A967E8N5-F1
#
_cell.length_a   1.000
_cell.length_b   1.000
_cell.length_c   1.000
_cell.angle_alpha   90.00
_cell.angle_beta   90.00
_cell.angle_gamma   90.00
#
_symmetry.space_group_name_H-M   'P 1'
#
loop_
_entity.id
_entity.type
_entity.pdbx_description
1 polymer ?
#
loop_
_entity_poly.entity_id
_entity_poly.type
_entity_poly.pdbx_seq_one_letter_code
_entity_poly.pdbx_strand_id
1 'polypeptide(L)'
;MRQAATAATVSAEQRSTRSTKILLTVAGLMLVGLIYSVVVRDPLVSCPNELIGAWVTSAKGYEDGMLVFSKTGVAFSVGIEHLDAQAVRRLDATPDGPRTLYTVVYGDSRRDEQTLSFYYHTKDQTITFKNQAHLVWTRKAVQS
;
A
#
# COMPACT_ATOMS: atom_id res chain seq x y z
N MET A 1 -70.67 10.64 -6.71
CA MET A 1 -69.40 10.70 -7.49
C MET A 1 -68.32 11.63 -6.91
N ARG A 2 -68.39 12.12 -5.66
CA ARG A 2 -67.39 13.06 -5.10
C ARG A 2 -66.30 12.44 -4.19
N GLN A 3 -66.40 11.16 -3.80
CA GLN A 3 -65.41 10.53 -2.90
C GLN A 3 -64.19 9.92 -3.63
N ALA A 4 -64.30 9.57 -4.91
CA ALA A 4 -63.21 8.96 -5.65
C ALA A 4 -62.08 9.94 -6.05
N ALA A 5 -62.42 11.22 -6.27
CA ALA A 5 -61.46 12.24 -6.70
C ALA A 5 -60.49 12.63 -5.58
N THR A 6 -60.98 12.73 -4.33
CA THR A 6 -60.17 13.14 -3.17
C THR A 6 -59.19 12.05 -2.72
N ALA A 7 -59.57 10.78 -2.85
CA ALA A 7 -58.66 9.67 -2.54
C ALA A 7 -57.52 9.53 -3.56
N ALA A 8 -57.79 9.84 -4.84
CA ALA A 8 -56.81 9.77 -5.91
C ALA A 8 -55.74 10.87 -5.81
N THR A 9 -56.13 12.09 -5.43
CA THR A 9 -55.20 13.22 -5.27
C THR A 9 -54.30 13.05 -4.04
N VAL A 10 -54.85 12.63 -2.90
CA VAL A 10 -54.06 12.34 -1.68
C VAL A 10 -53.08 11.19 -1.92
N SER A 11 -53.47 10.16 -2.68
CA SER A 11 -52.59 9.04 -3.01
C SER A 11 -51.45 9.43 -3.96
N ALA A 12 -51.71 10.32 -4.92
CA ALA A 12 -50.70 10.80 -5.87
C ALA A 12 -49.67 11.74 -5.22
N GLU A 13 -50.12 12.65 -4.36
CA GLU A 13 -49.25 13.59 -3.63
C GLU A 13 -48.40 12.88 -2.56
N GLN A 14 -48.99 11.90 -1.86
CA GLN A 14 -48.27 11.07 -0.89
C GLN A 14 -47.25 10.13 -1.56
N ARG A 15 -47.54 9.66 -2.78
CA ARG A 15 -46.59 8.87 -3.58
C ARG A 15 -45.43 9.74 -4.07
N SER A 16 -45.70 10.96 -4.53
CA SER A 16 -44.69 11.92 -4.99
C SER A 16 -43.72 12.33 -3.88
N THR A 17 -44.25 12.73 -2.72
CA THR A 17 -43.43 13.13 -1.55
C THR A 17 -42.59 11.98 -1.00
N ARG A 18 -43.12 10.74 -1.00
CA ARG A 18 -42.37 9.55 -0.61
C ARG A 18 -41.25 9.23 -1.59
N SER A 19 -41.50 9.33 -2.89
CA SER A 19 -40.47 9.13 -3.93
C SER A 19 -39.37 10.20 -3.88
N THR A 20 -39.71 11.48 -3.68
CA THR A 20 -38.72 12.56 -3.51
C THR A 20 -37.86 12.36 -2.28
N LYS A 21 -38.46 11.95 -1.14
CA LYS A 21 -37.70 11.61 0.07
C LYS A 21 -36.73 10.46 -0.17
N ILE A 22 -37.19 9.36 -0.80
CA ILE A 22 -36.34 8.21 -1.12
C ILE A 22 -35.18 8.63 -2.03
N LEU A 23 -35.45 9.44 -3.07
CA LEU A 23 -34.43 9.93 -3.98
C LEU A 23 -33.36 10.75 -3.25
N LEU A 24 -33.78 11.64 -2.34
CA LEU A 24 -32.86 12.44 -1.52
C LEU A 24 -32.02 11.57 -0.58
N THR A 25 -32.62 10.54 0.03
CA THR A 25 -31.87 9.61 0.90
C THR A 25 -30.83 8.84 0.11
N VAL A 26 -31.18 8.33 -1.07
CA VAL A 26 -30.26 7.59 -1.95
C VAL A 26 -29.14 8.50 -2.46
N ALA A 27 -29.47 9.73 -2.87
CA ALA A 27 -28.49 10.71 -3.30
C ALA A 27 -27.52 11.08 -2.15
N GLY A 28 -28.03 11.27 -0.94
CA GLY A 28 -27.21 11.50 0.25
C GLY A 28 -26.26 10.33 0.55
N LEU A 29 -26.75 9.09 0.50
CA LEU A 29 -25.93 7.90 0.72
C LEU A 29 -24.84 7.73 -0.35
N MET A 30 -25.17 7.97 -1.62
CA MET A 30 -24.19 8.00 -2.72
C MET A 30 -23.10 9.03 -2.48
N LEU A 31 -23.47 10.24 -2.04
CA LEU A 31 -22.53 11.34 -1.81
C LEU A 31 -21.60 11.05 -0.62
N VAL A 32 -22.14 10.47 0.46
CA VAL A 32 -21.34 9.99 1.59
C VAL A 32 -20.39 8.87 1.16
N GLY A 33 -20.85 7.93 0.33
CA GLY A 33 -20.01 6.86 -0.21
C GLY A 33 -18.86 7.39 -1.09
N LEU A 34 -19.12 8.41 -1.91
CA LEU A 34 -18.12 9.08 -2.75
C LEU A 34 -17.08 9.83 -1.91
N ILE A 35 -17.52 10.53 -0.86
CA ILE A 35 -16.59 11.22 0.06
C ILE A 35 -15.74 10.19 0.80
N TYR A 36 -16.35 9.09 1.27
CA TYR A 36 -15.62 8.02 1.95
C TYR A 36 -14.54 7.39 1.06
N SER A 37 -14.83 7.13 -0.22
CA SER A 37 -13.85 6.55 -1.14
C SER A 37 -12.67 7.47 -1.44
N VAL A 38 -12.86 8.80 -1.36
CA VAL A 38 -11.78 9.79 -1.53
C VAL A 38 -10.97 9.98 -0.24
N VAL A 39 -11.60 9.83 0.93
CA VAL A 39 -10.98 10.15 2.24
C VAL A 39 -10.27 8.95 2.87
N VAL A 40 -10.58 7.72 2.49
CA VAL A 40 -9.81 6.54 2.93
C VAL A 40 -8.39 6.63 2.35
N ARG A 41 -7.51 7.26 3.11
CA ARG A 41 -6.06 7.21 2.91
C ARG A 41 -5.59 5.79 3.24
N ASP A 42 -4.71 5.25 2.41
CA ASP A 42 -4.09 3.95 2.69
C ASP A 42 -3.41 3.98 4.07
N PRO A 43 -3.58 2.95 4.92
CA PRO A 43 -2.95 2.90 6.22
C PRO A 43 -1.42 3.01 6.07
N LEU A 44 -0.76 3.77 6.96
CA LEU A 44 0.70 3.82 6.99
C LEU A 44 1.25 2.43 7.27
N VAL A 45 1.93 1.85 6.28
CA VAL A 45 2.62 0.57 6.43
C VAL A 45 3.98 0.81 7.03
N SER A 46 4.28 0.12 8.13
CA SER A 46 5.58 0.18 8.80
C SER A 46 6.41 -1.04 8.44
N CYS A 47 7.65 -0.84 8.03
CA CYS A 47 8.61 -1.92 7.87
C CYS A 47 8.97 -2.55 9.22
N PRO A 48 9.10 -3.88 9.27
CA PRO A 48 9.66 -4.59 10.42
C PRO A 48 11.08 -4.14 10.76
N ASN A 49 11.42 -4.15 12.06
CA ASN A 49 12.70 -3.63 12.57
C ASN A 49 13.91 -4.38 12.02
N GLU A 50 13.76 -5.68 11.76
CA GLU A 50 14.81 -6.54 11.19
C GLU A 50 15.22 -6.12 9.77
N LEU A 51 14.34 -5.42 9.05
CA LEU A 51 14.62 -4.92 7.71
C LEU A 51 15.23 -3.52 7.72
N ILE A 52 14.91 -2.70 8.74
CA ILE A 52 15.34 -1.30 8.82
C ILE A 52 16.87 -1.23 8.84
N GLY A 53 17.42 -0.47 7.90
CA GLY A 53 18.86 -0.26 7.75
C GLY A 53 19.30 -0.17 6.30
N ALA A 54 20.60 0.05 6.12
CA ALA A 54 21.27 -0.01 4.83
C ALA A 54 21.82 -1.43 4.60
N TRP A 55 21.65 -1.91 3.38
CA TRP A 55 22.04 -3.22 2.91
C TRP A 55 22.94 -3.04 1.70
N VAL A 56 24.10 -3.69 1.71
CA VAL A 56 25.11 -3.60 0.66
C VAL A 56 25.42 -4.99 0.15
N THR A 57 25.98 -5.08 -1.06
CA THR A 57 26.39 -6.35 -1.63
C THR A 57 27.82 -6.26 -2.13
N SER A 58 28.55 -7.38 -2.06
CA SER A 58 29.89 -7.53 -2.65
C SER A 58 29.83 -8.18 -4.03
N ALA A 59 28.64 -8.39 -4.58
CA ALA A 59 28.46 -8.96 -5.91
C ALA A 59 29.06 -8.05 -6.98
N LYS A 60 29.81 -8.64 -7.91
CA LYS A 60 30.46 -7.91 -9.01
C LYS A 60 29.43 -7.20 -9.88
N GLY A 61 29.66 -5.92 -10.17
CA GLY A 61 28.73 -5.05 -10.89
C GLY A 61 27.70 -4.34 -10.00
N TYR A 62 27.72 -4.58 -8.69
CA TYR A 62 26.84 -3.97 -7.69
C TYR A 62 27.63 -3.45 -6.48
N GLU A 63 28.94 -3.23 -6.63
CA GLU A 63 29.84 -2.85 -5.54
C GLU A 63 29.43 -1.52 -4.88
N ASP A 64 28.86 -0.61 -5.66
CA ASP A 64 28.32 0.68 -5.20
C ASP A 64 26.79 0.63 -4.95
N GLY A 65 26.20 -0.56 -5.02
CA GLY A 65 24.78 -0.79 -4.81
C GLY A 65 24.40 -0.75 -3.33
N MET A 66 23.44 0.09 -2.96
CA MET A 66 22.89 0.12 -1.62
C MET A 66 21.36 0.10 -1.65
N LEU A 67 20.79 -0.83 -0.88
CA LEU A 67 19.37 -0.97 -0.61
C LEU A 67 19.09 -0.46 0.80
N VAL A 68 18.16 0.48 0.97
CA VAL A 68 17.84 1.04 2.29
C VAL A 68 16.38 0.83 2.58
N PHE A 69 16.07 0.22 3.72
CA PHE A 69 14.73 0.22 4.28
C PHE A 69 14.68 1.19 5.45
N SER A 70 13.74 2.12 5.39
CA SER A 70 13.36 2.96 6.51
C SER A 70 12.07 2.42 7.14
N LYS A 71 11.55 3.10 8.16
CA LYS A 71 10.30 2.70 8.81
C LYS A 71 9.12 2.69 7.83
N THR A 72 9.12 3.54 6.81
CA THR A 72 7.96 3.75 5.92
C THR A 72 8.35 3.79 4.44
N GLY A 73 9.58 3.40 4.10
CA GLY A 73 10.12 3.62 2.76
C GLY A 73 11.22 2.64 2.40
N VAL A 74 11.44 2.52 1.10
CA VAL A 74 12.54 1.77 0.50
C VAL A 74 13.26 2.65 -0.51
N ALA A 75 14.59 2.60 -0.53
CA ALA A 75 15.41 3.31 -1.49
C ALA A 75 16.44 2.37 -2.12
N PHE A 76 16.69 2.55 -3.40
CA PHE A 76 17.76 1.89 -4.13
C PHE A 76 18.72 2.96 -4.63
N SER A 77 20.02 2.73 -4.43
CA SER A 77 21.05 3.61 -4.97
C SER A 77 22.12 2.77 -5.64
N VAL A 78 22.65 3.31 -6.74
CA VAL A 78 23.85 2.84 -7.42
C VAL A 78 24.80 4.03 -7.37
N GLY A 79 25.81 3.97 -6.50
CA GLY A 79 26.68 5.11 -6.22
C GLY A 79 26.18 6.04 -5.12
N ILE A 80 26.83 7.20 -5.00
CA ILE A 80 26.67 8.12 -3.85
C ILE A 80 25.63 9.23 -4.08
N GLU A 81 25.12 9.40 -5.31
CA GLU A 81 24.54 10.68 -5.69
C GLU A 81 23.03 10.84 -5.50
N HIS A 82 22.19 9.81 -5.48
CA HIS A 82 20.75 9.99 -5.25
C HIS A 82 20.14 8.82 -4.46
N LEU A 83 19.52 9.13 -3.33
CA LEU A 83 18.76 8.18 -2.53
C LEU A 83 17.29 8.60 -2.53
N ASP A 84 16.58 8.31 -3.61
CA ASP A 84 15.15 8.60 -3.70
C ASP A 84 14.37 7.51 -2.95
N ALA A 85 14.02 7.81 -1.70
CA ALA A 85 13.20 6.93 -0.88
C ALA A 85 11.75 6.96 -1.36
N GLN A 86 11.25 5.80 -1.79
CA GLN A 86 9.87 5.60 -2.19
C GLN A 86 9.05 5.06 -1.02
N ALA A 87 7.82 5.54 -0.86
CA ALA A 87 6.95 5.13 0.24
C ALA A 87 6.56 3.66 0.11
N VAL A 88 6.65 2.92 1.22
CA VAL A 88 6.12 1.55 1.30
C VAL A 88 4.61 1.63 1.49
N ARG A 89 3.88 1.00 0.58
CA ARG A 89 2.41 1.03 0.53
C ARG A 89 1.78 -0.27 0.96
N ARG A 90 2.48 -1.39 0.76
CA ARG A 90 2.10 -2.71 1.26
C ARG A 90 3.35 -3.51 1.58
N LEU A 91 3.28 -4.29 2.65
CA LEU A 91 4.32 -5.21 3.04
C LEU A 91 3.66 -6.50 3.50
N ASP A 92 3.88 -7.56 2.73
CA ASP A 92 3.41 -8.90 3.03
C ASP A 92 4.61 -9.75 3.47
N ALA A 93 4.43 -10.56 4.51
CA ALA A 93 5.45 -11.45 5.04
C ALA A 93 4.90 -12.87 5.10
N THR A 94 5.59 -13.82 4.47
CA THR A 94 5.22 -15.24 4.45
C THR A 94 6.39 -16.08 4.92
N PRO A 95 6.23 -16.91 5.97
CA PRO A 95 7.27 -17.87 6.36
C PRO A 95 7.57 -18.85 5.23
N ASP A 96 8.86 -19.10 4.97
CA ASP A 96 9.36 -20.06 3.98
C ASP A 96 10.54 -20.85 4.57
N GLY A 97 10.20 -21.91 5.31
CA GLY A 97 11.18 -22.73 6.02
C GLY A 97 12.01 -21.90 7.02
N PRO A 98 13.35 -21.85 6.89
CA PRO A 98 14.21 -21.07 7.78
C PRO A 98 14.26 -19.56 7.43
N ARG A 99 13.49 -19.10 6.44
CA ARG A 99 13.52 -17.74 5.90
C ARG A 99 12.12 -17.13 5.92
N THR A 100 12.04 -15.83 5.70
CA THR A 100 10.77 -15.13 5.48
C THR A 100 10.81 -14.50 4.10
N LEU A 101 9.81 -14.81 3.28
CA LEU A 101 9.57 -14.12 2.02
C LEU A 101 8.82 -12.82 2.31
N TYR A 102 9.48 -11.69 2.08
CA TYR A 102 8.86 -10.38 2.08
C TYR A 102 8.48 -9.99 0.65
N THR A 103 7.29 -9.41 0.50
CA THR A 103 6.87 -8.73 -0.72
C THR A 103 6.48 -7.30 -0.36
N VAL A 104 7.27 -6.36 -0.85
CA VAL A 104 7.10 -4.92 -0.60
C VAL A 104 6.56 -4.28 -1.86
N VAL A 105 5.44 -3.58 -1.74
CA VAL A 105 4.91 -2.69 -2.77
C VAL A 105 5.26 -1.27 -2.37
N TYR A 106 5.95 -0.55 -3.26
CA TYR A 106 6.45 0.80 -3.02
C TYR A 106 6.24 1.70 -4.23
N GLY A 107 6.14 3.00 -4.03
CA GLY A 107 5.90 3.98 -5.09
C GLY A 107 5.35 5.29 -4.52
N ASP A 108 5.38 6.37 -5.31
CA ASP A 108 4.92 7.70 -4.87
C ASP A 108 3.39 7.86 -5.05
N SER A 109 2.79 7.12 -5.98
CA SER A 109 1.36 7.07 -6.26
C SER A 109 0.87 5.63 -6.51
N ARG A 110 -0.40 5.45 -6.89
CA ARG A 110 -0.94 4.13 -7.29
C ARG A 110 -0.54 3.72 -8.70
N ARG A 111 -0.11 4.68 -9.53
CA ARG A 111 0.16 4.45 -10.96
C ARG A 111 1.61 4.01 -11.23
N ASP A 112 2.48 4.17 -10.24
CA ASP A 112 3.92 3.91 -10.26
C ASP A 112 4.34 2.90 -9.18
N GLU A 113 3.38 2.12 -8.67
CA GLU A 113 3.69 1.07 -7.71
C GLU A 113 4.61 0.00 -8.33
N GLN A 114 5.71 -0.26 -7.65
CA GLN A 114 6.67 -1.31 -7.95
C GLN A 114 6.62 -2.37 -6.85
N THR A 115 6.96 -3.61 -7.23
CA THR A 115 6.98 -4.74 -6.29
C THR A 115 8.40 -5.31 -6.17
N LEU A 116 8.89 -5.41 -4.94
CA LEU A 116 10.13 -6.10 -4.61
C LEU A 116 9.82 -7.32 -3.75
N SER A 117 10.19 -8.50 -4.24
CA SER A 117 10.13 -9.75 -3.47
C SER A 117 11.52 -10.24 -3.10
N PHE A 118 11.75 -10.51 -1.82
CA PHE A 118 13.04 -10.95 -1.30
C PHE A 118 12.91 -11.87 -0.10
N TYR A 119 13.89 -12.74 0.07
CA TYR A 119 14.02 -13.59 1.24
C TYR A 119 14.92 -12.91 2.27
N TYR A 120 14.43 -12.83 3.50
CA TYR A 120 15.22 -12.52 4.67
C TYR A 120 15.65 -13.82 5.37
N HIS A 121 16.96 -13.98 5.55
CA HIS A 121 17.54 -15.14 6.22
C HIS A 121 17.87 -14.74 7.66
N THR A 122 17.01 -15.12 8.61
CA THR A 122 17.12 -14.68 10.01
C THR A 122 18.44 -15.08 10.69
N LYS A 123 18.99 -16.25 10.34
CA LYS A 123 20.25 -16.75 10.91
C LYS A 123 21.46 -15.94 10.46
N ASP A 124 21.55 -15.69 9.16
CA ASP A 124 22.70 -15.03 8.55
C ASP A 124 22.54 -13.51 8.50
N GLN A 125 21.35 -13.01 8.85
CA GLN A 125 20.94 -11.60 8.73
C GLN A 125 21.25 -11.05 7.33
N THR A 126 20.81 -11.79 6.30
CA THR A 126 21.01 -11.42 4.90
C THR A 126 19.69 -11.31 4.14
N ILE A 127 19.72 -10.53 3.08
CA ILE A 127 18.62 -10.40 2.11
C ILE A 127 19.08 -10.99 0.77
N THR A 128 18.19 -11.73 0.11
CA THR A 128 18.40 -12.20 -1.26
C THR A 128 17.14 -11.95 -2.07
N PHE A 129 17.26 -11.36 -3.25
CA PHE A 129 16.09 -11.11 -4.09
C PHE A 129 15.54 -12.42 -4.63
N LYS A 130 14.21 -12.55 -4.66
CA LYS A 130 13.53 -13.78 -5.11
C LYS A 130 13.97 -14.22 -6.50
N ASN A 131 14.22 -13.25 -7.39
CA ASN A 131 14.61 -13.48 -8.77
C ASN A 131 16.14 -13.47 -9.01
N GLN A 132 16.95 -13.15 -7.99
CA GLN A 132 18.40 -13.00 -8.09
C GLN A 132 19.08 -13.55 -6.83
N ALA A 133 19.06 -14.88 -6.66
CA ALA A 133 19.57 -15.54 -5.45
C ALA A 133 21.10 -15.39 -5.24
N HIS A 134 21.85 -15.09 -6.31
CA HIS A 134 23.30 -14.85 -6.23
C HIS A 134 23.66 -13.48 -5.66
N LEU A 135 22.70 -12.55 -5.62
CA LEU A 135 22.85 -11.22 -5.03
C LEU A 135 22.51 -11.29 -3.55
N VAL A 136 23.54 -11.48 -2.74
CA VAL A 136 23.45 -11.49 -1.28
C VAL A 136 23.70 -10.09 -0.76
N TRP A 137 22.72 -9.56 -0.03
CA TRP A 137 22.76 -8.26 0.61
C TRP A 137 22.99 -8.44 2.10
N THR A 138 24.01 -7.79 2.63
CA THR A 138 24.39 -7.81 4.04
C THR A 138 24.21 -6.43 4.65
N ARG A 139 23.92 -6.38 5.95
CA ARG A 139 23.71 -5.11 6.66
C ARG A 139 25.01 -4.31 6.65
N LYS A 140 24.96 -3.06 6.19
CA LYS A 140 26.10 -2.14 6.25
C LYS A 140 26.43 -1.91 7.72
N ALA A 141 27.64 -2.26 8.14
CA ALA A 141 28.11 -1.98 9.49
C ALA A 141 28.04 -0.46 9.72
N VAL A 142 27.33 -0.04 10.76
CA VAL A 142 27.41 1.33 11.25
C VAL A 142 28.79 1.43 11.91
N GLN A 143 29.73 2.15 11.30
CA GLN A 143 30.93 2.55 12.05
C GLN A 143 30.46 3.52 13.13
N SER A 144 30.60 3.09 14.39
CA SER A 144 30.40 3.92 15.59
C SER A 144 31.53 4.92 15.77
#